data_AF-A0A7S9L085-F1
#
_entry.id   AF-A0A7S9L085-F1
#
_cell.length_a   1.000
_cell.length_b   1.000
_cell.length_c   1.000
_cell.angle_alpha   90.00
_cell.angle_beta   90.00
_cell.angle_gamma   90.00
#
_symmetry.space_group_name_H-M   'P 1'
#
loop_
_entity.id
_entity.type
_entity.pdbx_description
1 polymer ?
#
loop_
_entity_poly.entity_id
_entity_poly.type
_entity_poly.pdbx_seq_one_letter_code
_entity_poly.pdbx_strand_id
1 'polypeptide(L)'
;MNYLNRRESTGIFVYDDGIYREYKADVGNGSINSIAVALDYDLNEVHSYFLSEGTSEKIHHIVLEIFSRNVIFVLTHKHVTFITEKDIRKAMTGFSYDYEYSPSRVQDILTAGVDNSALGIDFLSDVLNIKNRATSGLFYAKKIKTYLQITDGILTDFQFDDGFSTGARQLRSANQTVFDGISEIAKRYRPDDIFMQTREINQQSEAWAMVPGARGNEYCFLHRYANDSINFYMLMVCHYDQDITEEEFRSINFGRYEWDKSWKGIGRKYNCGRFTFQFLPDGTLNDFAML
;
A
#
# COMPACT_ATOMS: atom_id res chain seq x y z
N MET A 1 -30.50 -27.49 -44.26
CA MET A 1 -29.91 -27.20 -42.94
C MET A 1 -29.38 -25.77 -42.98
N ASN A 2 -30.09 -24.84 -42.35
CA ASN A 2 -29.64 -23.45 -42.22
C ASN A 2 -28.46 -23.41 -41.26
N TYR A 3 -27.27 -23.14 -41.77
CA TYR A 3 -26.15 -22.66 -40.96
C TYR A 3 -26.57 -21.31 -40.39
N LEU A 4 -26.99 -21.32 -39.12
CA LEU A 4 -27.26 -20.11 -38.36
C LEU A 4 -25.99 -19.24 -38.41
N ASN A 5 -26.06 -18.12 -39.13
CA ASN A 5 -25.12 -17.01 -39.02
C ASN A 5 -25.13 -16.56 -37.54
N ARG A 6 -24.29 -17.18 -36.71
CA ARG A 6 -24.02 -16.70 -35.36
C ARG A 6 -23.25 -15.41 -35.55
N ARG A 7 -23.94 -14.27 -35.37
CA ARG A 7 -23.29 -12.96 -35.28
C ARG A 7 -22.18 -13.07 -34.23
N GLU A 8 -20.94 -12.89 -34.67
CA GLU A 8 -19.81 -12.76 -33.75
C GLU A 8 -19.88 -11.39 -33.08
N SER A 9 -19.76 -11.41 -31.75
CA SER A 9 -19.69 -10.21 -30.94
C SER A 9 -18.28 -9.63 -30.98
N THR A 10 -18.15 -8.31 -30.85
CA THR A 10 -16.86 -7.64 -30.56
C THR A 10 -16.31 -8.12 -29.21
N GLY A 11 -17.18 -8.60 -28.33
CA GLY A 11 -16.83 -9.04 -26.98
C GLY A 11 -16.61 -7.90 -26.01
N ILE A 12 -16.91 -6.66 -26.40
CA ILE A 12 -16.73 -5.45 -25.58
C ILE A 12 -18.10 -4.85 -25.32
N PHE A 13 -18.45 -4.65 -24.06
CA PHE A 13 -19.71 -4.04 -23.66
C PHE A 13 -19.48 -2.84 -22.74
N VAL A 14 -20.13 -1.72 -23.04
CA VAL A 14 -20.08 -0.47 -22.27
C VAL A 14 -21.46 -0.18 -21.67
N TYR A 15 -21.49 0.52 -20.53
CA TYR A 15 -22.74 0.94 -19.91
C TYR A 15 -23.20 2.28 -20.51
N ASP A 16 -24.39 2.29 -21.11
CA ASP A 16 -24.95 3.43 -21.83
C ASP A 16 -26.48 3.45 -21.69
N ASP A 17 -27.05 4.60 -21.30
CA ASP A 17 -28.49 4.79 -21.05
C ASP A 17 -29.14 3.71 -20.16
N GLY A 18 -28.46 3.30 -19.08
CA GLY A 18 -29.02 2.32 -18.14
C GLY A 18 -28.87 0.85 -18.57
N ILE A 19 -28.29 0.57 -19.74
CA ILE A 19 -28.10 -0.79 -20.26
C ILE A 19 -26.67 -1.03 -20.77
N TYR A 20 -26.24 -2.28 -20.83
CA TYR A 20 -24.97 -2.64 -21.44
C TYR A 20 -25.14 -2.85 -22.95
N ARG A 21 -24.40 -2.09 -23.75
CA ARG A 21 -24.42 -2.16 -25.21
C ARG A 21 -23.06 -2.62 -25.74
N GLU A 22 -23.09 -3.41 -26.80
CA GLU A 22 -21.88 -3.84 -27.48
C GLU A 22 -21.18 -2.62 -28.11
N TYR A 23 -19.91 -2.43 -27.77
CA TYR A 23 -19.07 -1.38 -28.33
C TYR A 23 -18.51 -1.83 -29.68
N LYS A 24 -18.73 -1.02 -30.72
CA LYS A 24 -18.44 -1.37 -32.12
C LYS A 24 -17.47 -0.44 -32.83
N ALA A 25 -17.00 0.61 -32.17
CA ALA A 25 -15.99 1.48 -32.74
C ALA A 25 -14.64 0.77 -32.81
N ASP A 26 -13.70 1.36 -33.55
CA ASP A 26 -12.33 0.88 -33.59
C ASP A 26 -11.67 1.04 -32.21
N VAL A 27 -11.02 -0.03 -31.76
CA VAL A 27 -10.30 -0.12 -30.47
C VAL A 27 -8.82 -0.48 -30.69
N GLY A 28 -8.31 -0.26 -31.90
CA GLY A 28 -6.93 -0.57 -32.29
C GLY A 28 -6.63 -2.05 -32.18
N ASN A 29 -5.65 -2.41 -31.35
CA ASN A 29 -5.21 -3.80 -31.18
C ASN A 29 -6.10 -4.64 -30.24
N GLY A 30 -7.18 -4.07 -29.68
CA GLY A 30 -8.11 -4.76 -28.78
C GLY A 30 -7.56 -5.08 -27.39
N SER A 31 -6.39 -4.55 -27.01
CA SER A 31 -5.91 -4.61 -25.63
C SER A 31 -6.78 -3.76 -24.70
N ILE A 32 -6.79 -4.08 -23.40
CA ILE A 32 -7.51 -3.31 -22.37
C ILE A 32 -7.15 -1.81 -22.46
N ASN A 33 -5.87 -1.50 -22.63
CA ASN A 33 -5.39 -0.12 -22.72
C ASN A 33 -5.94 0.59 -23.97
N SER A 34 -5.91 -0.08 -25.13
CA SER A 34 -6.44 0.51 -26.37
C SER A 34 -7.95 0.75 -26.31
N ILE A 35 -8.69 -0.12 -25.62
CA ILE A 35 -10.12 0.06 -25.39
C ILE A 35 -10.37 1.24 -24.44
N ALA A 36 -9.62 1.35 -23.34
CA ALA A 36 -9.73 2.48 -22.41
C ALA A 36 -9.47 3.83 -23.10
N VAL A 37 -8.41 3.92 -23.90
CA VAL A 37 -8.09 5.13 -24.68
C VAL A 37 -9.17 5.42 -25.72
N ALA A 38 -9.72 4.39 -26.39
CA ALA A 38 -10.83 4.58 -27.33
C ALA A 38 -12.13 5.04 -26.66
N LEU A 39 -12.24 4.93 -25.34
CA LEU A 39 -13.33 5.42 -24.50
C LEU A 39 -12.98 6.73 -23.77
N ASP A 40 -11.86 7.37 -24.13
CA ASP A 40 -11.39 8.65 -23.59
C ASP A 40 -10.97 8.61 -22.11
N TYR A 41 -10.45 7.47 -21.65
CA TYR A 41 -9.85 7.33 -20.30
C TYR A 41 -8.33 7.40 -20.33
N ASP A 42 -7.73 8.03 -19.32
CA ASP A 42 -6.30 7.90 -19.04
C ASP A 42 -6.01 6.51 -18.45
N LEU A 43 -4.85 5.93 -18.78
CA LEU A 43 -4.49 4.59 -18.30
C LEU A 43 -4.26 4.53 -16.78
N ASN A 44 -3.99 5.66 -16.13
CA ASN A 44 -3.87 5.75 -14.68
C ASN A 44 -5.24 5.83 -13.98
N GLU A 45 -6.33 6.03 -14.74
CA GLU A 45 -7.70 6.09 -14.21
C GLU A 45 -8.40 4.74 -14.22
N VAL A 46 -7.81 3.71 -14.85
CA VAL A 46 -8.46 2.41 -15.08
C VAL A 46 -7.86 1.27 -14.25
N HIS A 47 -8.71 0.36 -13.79
CA HIS A 47 -8.36 -0.85 -13.07
C HIS A 47 -9.04 -2.07 -13.68
N SER A 48 -8.26 -3.10 -14.03
CA SER A 48 -8.80 -4.38 -14.49
C SER A 48 -9.09 -5.30 -13.30
N TYR A 49 -10.36 -5.55 -13.02
CA TYR A 49 -10.80 -6.54 -12.06
C TYR A 49 -10.79 -7.94 -12.67
N PHE A 50 -9.95 -8.81 -12.12
CA PHE A 50 -9.85 -10.21 -12.52
C PHE A 50 -10.88 -11.02 -11.73
N LEU A 51 -11.76 -11.70 -12.46
CA LEU A 51 -12.77 -12.55 -11.86
C LEU A 51 -12.12 -13.80 -11.26
N SER A 52 -12.65 -14.27 -10.14
CA SER A 52 -12.31 -15.60 -9.64
C SER A 52 -12.72 -16.66 -10.67
N GLU A 53 -12.01 -17.79 -10.69
CA GLU A 53 -12.38 -18.90 -11.56
C GLU A 53 -13.83 -19.34 -11.27
N GLY A 54 -14.61 -19.55 -12.33
CA GLY A 54 -16.00 -20.02 -12.23
C GLY A 54 -17.05 -18.98 -11.84
N THR A 55 -16.67 -17.71 -11.58
CA THR A 55 -17.66 -16.68 -11.18
C THR A 55 -18.58 -16.24 -12.32
N SER A 56 -18.13 -16.34 -13.57
CA SER A 56 -18.92 -16.03 -14.76
C SER A 56 -18.57 -16.92 -15.94
N GLU A 57 -19.60 -17.40 -16.65
CA GLU A 57 -19.45 -18.13 -17.92
C GLU A 57 -19.46 -17.19 -19.13
N LYS A 58 -19.81 -15.91 -18.93
CA LYS A 58 -19.95 -14.91 -20.01
C LYS A 58 -18.81 -13.90 -20.03
N ILE A 59 -18.37 -13.47 -18.85
CA ILE A 59 -17.49 -12.33 -18.66
C ILE A 59 -16.11 -12.85 -18.30
N HIS A 60 -15.08 -12.29 -18.94
CA HIS A 60 -13.68 -12.55 -18.64
C HIS A 60 -13.08 -11.49 -17.73
N HIS A 61 -13.30 -10.21 -18.06
CA HIS A 61 -12.74 -9.08 -17.34
C HIS A 61 -13.79 -7.99 -17.20
N ILE A 62 -13.70 -7.28 -16.08
CA ILE A 62 -14.45 -6.06 -15.84
C ILE A 62 -13.42 -4.96 -15.61
N VAL A 63 -13.51 -3.90 -16.39
CA VAL A 63 -12.63 -2.74 -16.25
C VAL A 63 -13.41 -1.64 -15.56
N LEU A 64 -12.83 -1.12 -14.48
CA LEU A 64 -13.42 -0.17 -13.56
C LEU A 64 -12.61 1.13 -13.54
N GLU A 65 -13.21 2.22 -13.09
CA GLU A 65 -12.43 3.37 -12.63
C GLU A 65 -11.72 3.02 -11.32
N ILE A 66 -10.47 3.50 -11.17
CA ILE A 66 -9.73 3.33 -9.91
C ILE A 66 -10.50 3.92 -8.73
N PHE A 67 -10.33 3.30 -7.56
CA PHE A 67 -11.04 3.64 -6.32
C PHE A 67 -12.58 3.62 -6.41
N SER A 68 -13.16 3.02 -7.45
CA SER A 68 -14.61 2.99 -7.63
C SER A 68 -15.12 1.58 -7.97
N ARG A 69 -16.44 1.44 -8.10
CA ARG A 69 -17.12 0.25 -8.64
C ARG A 69 -17.78 0.56 -9.99
N ASN A 70 -17.53 1.74 -10.54
CA ASN A 70 -18.09 2.18 -11.80
C ASN A 70 -17.40 1.39 -12.91
N VAL A 71 -18.20 0.68 -13.69
CA VAL A 71 -17.73 -0.14 -14.80
C VAL A 71 -17.56 0.74 -16.02
N ILE A 72 -16.35 0.78 -16.55
CA ILE A 72 -16.04 1.46 -17.81
C ILE A 72 -16.48 0.55 -18.97
N PHE A 73 -15.95 -0.67 -18.99
CA PHE A 73 -16.33 -1.67 -19.98
C PHE A 73 -16.12 -3.09 -19.45
N VAL A 74 -16.70 -4.05 -20.18
CA VAL A 74 -16.73 -5.46 -19.84
C VAL A 74 -16.27 -6.26 -21.04
N LEU A 75 -15.33 -7.19 -20.80
CA LEU A 75 -14.86 -8.12 -21.82
C LEU A 75 -15.55 -9.48 -21.66
N THR A 76 -16.12 -9.99 -22.75
CA THR A 76 -16.86 -11.25 -22.78
C THR A 76 -16.29 -12.22 -23.81
N HIS A 77 -16.69 -13.48 -23.73
CA HIS A 77 -16.43 -14.43 -24.82
C HIS A 77 -17.10 -13.95 -26.13
N LYS A 78 -16.50 -14.21 -27.30
CA LYS A 78 -17.01 -13.77 -28.62
C LYS A 78 -18.42 -14.25 -28.99
N HIS A 79 -18.91 -15.31 -28.37
CA HIS A 79 -20.26 -15.85 -28.61
C HIS A 79 -21.34 -15.17 -27.75
N VAL A 80 -20.94 -14.30 -26.80
CA VAL A 80 -21.85 -13.54 -25.95
C VAL A 80 -22.28 -12.27 -26.68
N THR A 81 -23.56 -12.21 -27.04
CA THR A 81 -24.14 -11.09 -27.82
C THR A 81 -24.90 -10.07 -26.98
N PHE A 82 -25.13 -10.37 -25.69
CA PHE A 82 -25.73 -9.44 -24.74
C PHE A 82 -25.30 -9.79 -23.30
N ILE A 83 -25.21 -8.77 -22.45
CA ILE A 83 -25.04 -8.90 -21.01
C ILE A 83 -26.03 -8.01 -20.27
N THR A 84 -26.37 -8.39 -19.05
CA THR A 84 -27.29 -7.66 -18.18
C THR A 84 -26.58 -7.19 -16.92
N GLU A 85 -27.15 -6.20 -16.24
CA GLU A 85 -26.66 -5.78 -14.92
C GLU A 85 -26.63 -6.93 -13.90
N LYS A 86 -27.53 -7.91 -14.03
CA LYS A 86 -27.51 -9.14 -13.22
C LYS A 86 -26.26 -9.98 -13.48
N ASP A 87 -25.82 -10.08 -14.74
CA ASP A 87 -24.59 -10.79 -15.10
C ASP A 87 -23.36 -10.09 -14.46
N ILE A 88 -23.32 -8.74 -14.50
CA ILE A 88 -22.25 -7.95 -13.86
C ILE A 88 -22.24 -8.14 -12.35
N ARG A 89 -23.40 -8.01 -11.69
CA ARG A 89 -23.52 -8.22 -10.24
C ARG A 89 -23.05 -9.61 -9.84
N LYS A 90 -23.40 -10.64 -10.62
CA LYS A 90 -22.94 -12.02 -10.38
C LYS A 90 -21.41 -12.10 -10.49
N ALA A 91 -20.83 -11.56 -11.56
CA ALA A 91 -19.38 -11.56 -11.76
C ALA A 91 -18.64 -10.79 -10.64
N MET A 92 -19.23 -9.70 -10.14
CA MET A 92 -18.67 -8.86 -9.08
C MET A 92 -18.97 -9.35 -7.65
N THR A 93 -19.54 -10.54 -7.46
CA THR A 93 -19.93 -11.05 -6.13
C THR A 93 -18.73 -11.13 -5.17
N GLY A 94 -17.54 -11.42 -5.69
CA GLY A 94 -16.29 -11.50 -4.91
C GLY A 94 -15.56 -10.16 -4.72
N PHE A 95 -16.07 -9.06 -5.27
CA PHE A 95 -15.37 -7.78 -5.20
C PHE A 95 -15.41 -7.22 -3.78
N SER A 96 -14.24 -7.13 -3.15
CA SER A 96 -14.03 -6.46 -1.87
C SER A 96 -13.21 -5.20 -2.09
N TYR A 97 -13.78 -4.04 -1.73
CA TYR A 97 -13.11 -2.75 -1.91
C TYR A 97 -11.78 -2.70 -1.13
N ASP A 98 -11.80 -3.16 0.12
CA ASP A 98 -10.62 -3.14 0.99
C ASP A 98 -9.52 -4.12 0.53
N TYR A 99 -9.91 -5.15 -0.22
CA TYR A 99 -8.96 -6.08 -0.83
C TYR A 99 -8.35 -5.49 -2.11
N GLU A 100 -9.20 -4.98 -3.01
CA GLU A 100 -8.78 -4.40 -4.29
C GLU A 100 -7.98 -3.11 -4.11
N TYR A 101 -8.30 -2.32 -3.10
CA TYR A 101 -7.64 -1.06 -2.78
C TYR A 101 -7.02 -1.13 -1.39
N SER A 102 -6.19 -2.16 -1.18
CA SER A 102 -5.32 -2.26 0.00
C SER A 102 -4.39 -1.04 0.09
N PRO A 103 -3.87 -0.69 1.27
CA PRO A 103 -3.04 0.51 1.40
C PRO A 103 -1.80 0.53 0.49
N SER A 104 -1.19 -0.62 0.23
CA SER A 104 -0.07 -0.71 -0.72
C SER A 104 -0.53 -0.41 -2.15
N ARG A 105 -1.69 -0.94 -2.56
CA ARG A 105 -2.23 -0.71 -3.89
C ARG A 105 -2.69 0.74 -4.08
N VAL A 106 -3.28 1.35 -3.05
CA VAL A 106 -3.59 2.79 -3.06
C VAL A 106 -2.33 3.61 -3.25
N GLN A 107 -1.26 3.27 -2.53
CA GLN A 107 0.03 3.94 -2.69
C GLN A 107 0.57 3.80 -4.12
N ASP A 108 0.60 2.58 -4.67
CA ASP A 108 1.10 2.34 -6.02
C ASP A 108 0.32 3.16 -7.07
N ILE A 109 -1.02 3.19 -6.97
CA ILE A 109 -1.90 3.94 -7.87
C ILE A 109 -1.64 5.46 -7.74
N LEU A 110 -1.58 5.98 -6.52
CA LEU A 110 -1.37 7.42 -6.31
C LEU A 110 0.04 7.86 -6.72
N THR A 111 1.07 7.05 -6.43
CA THR A 111 2.45 7.31 -6.89
C THR A 111 2.52 7.36 -8.41
N ALA A 112 1.95 6.36 -9.11
CA ALA A 112 1.91 6.38 -10.57
C ALA A 112 1.14 7.61 -11.11
N GLY A 113 0.04 7.99 -10.45
CA GLY A 113 -0.73 9.18 -10.80
C GLY A 113 0.05 10.49 -10.63
N VAL A 114 0.87 10.60 -9.59
CA VAL A 114 1.78 11.74 -9.37
C VAL A 114 2.90 11.75 -10.42
N ASP A 115 3.59 10.63 -10.59
CA ASP A 115 4.72 10.50 -11.52
C ASP A 115 4.32 10.81 -12.97
N ASN A 116 3.11 10.42 -13.35
CA ASN A 116 2.57 10.64 -14.70
C ASN A 116 1.75 11.94 -14.82
N SER A 117 1.54 12.69 -13.74
CA SER A 117 0.67 13.89 -13.72
C SER A 117 -0.74 13.62 -14.29
N ALA A 118 -1.29 12.43 -14.02
CA ALA A 118 -2.44 11.90 -14.73
C ALA A 118 -3.76 11.96 -13.94
N LEU A 119 -3.72 12.17 -12.62
CA LEU A 119 -4.92 12.16 -11.79
C LEU A 119 -5.42 13.58 -11.50
N GLY A 120 -6.48 13.97 -12.20
CA GLY A 120 -7.14 15.26 -12.02
C GLY A 120 -8.12 15.30 -10.84
N ILE A 121 -8.34 16.49 -10.27
CA ILE A 121 -9.30 16.69 -9.18
C ILE A 121 -10.73 16.35 -9.58
N ASP A 122 -11.15 16.57 -10.83
CA ASP A 122 -12.50 16.21 -11.26
C ASP A 122 -12.74 14.70 -11.18
N PHE A 123 -11.84 13.92 -11.79
CA PHE A 123 -11.87 12.47 -11.70
C PHE A 123 -11.80 11.98 -10.25
N LEU A 124 -10.81 12.45 -9.49
CA LEU A 124 -10.64 12.05 -8.07
C LEU A 124 -11.85 12.43 -7.22
N SER A 125 -12.46 13.58 -7.47
CA SER A 125 -13.68 14.00 -6.79
C SER A 125 -14.86 13.06 -7.06
N ASP A 126 -14.98 12.55 -8.29
CA ASP A 126 -16.03 11.62 -8.67
C ASP A 126 -15.83 10.25 -8.01
N VAL A 127 -14.62 9.67 -8.09
CA VAL A 127 -14.35 8.32 -7.57
C VAL A 127 -14.20 8.25 -6.04
N LEU A 128 -13.71 9.31 -5.41
CA LEU A 128 -13.45 9.40 -3.97
C LEU A 128 -14.47 10.26 -3.19
N ASN A 129 -15.44 10.87 -3.88
CA ASN A 129 -16.46 11.73 -3.29
C ASN A 129 -15.86 12.93 -2.51
N ILE A 130 -14.85 13.58 -3.11
CA ILE A 130 -14.20 14.77 -2.55
C ILE A 130 -15.10 15.99 -2.79
N LYS A 131 -15.51 16.65 -1.71
CA LYS A 131 -16.35 17.85 -1.74
C LYS A 131 -15.52 19.10 -2.00
N ASN A 132 -16.15 20.13 -2.58
CA ASN A 132 -15.57 21.44 -2.85
C ASN A 132 -14.35 21.39 -3.78
N ARG A 133 -14.60 21.07 -5.06
CA ARG A 133 -13.56 21.02 -6.10
C ARG A 133 -12.87 22.37 -6.21
N ALA A 134 -11.60 22.44 -5.80
CA ALA A 134 -10.75 23.57 -6.07
C ALA A 134 -9.53 23.08 -6.85
N THR A 135 -9.01 23.92 -7.73
CA THR A 135 -7.85 23.58 -8.57
C THR A 135 -6.56 23.50 -7.77
N SER A 136 -6.54 23.90 -6.50
CA SER A 136 -5.37 23.71 -5.64
C SER A 136 -5.79 23.58 -4.18
N GLY A 137 -5.03 22.79 -3.43
CA GLY A 137 -5.22 22.61 -2.00
C GLY A 137 -4.99 21.17 -1.53
N LEU A 138 -5.23 20.98 -0.23
CA LEU A 138 -5.14 19.68 0.42
C LEU A 138 -6.56 19.13 0.64
N PHE A 139 -6.84 17.95 0.09
CA PHE A 139 -8.16 17.32 0.13
C PHE A 139 -8.10 16.00 0.88
N TYR A 140 -8.99 15.80 1.84
CA TYR A 140 -9.05 14.53 2.56
C TYR A 140 -10.01 13.55 1.87
N ALA A 141 -9.46 12.49 1.28
CA ALA A 141 -10.19 11.40 0.67
C ALA A 141 -10.51 10.31 1.70
N LYS A 142 -11.63 10.47 2.42
CA LYS A 142 -12.06 9.57 3.51
C LYS A 142 -12.11 8.09 3.09
N LYS A 143 -12.50 7.79 1.85
CA LYS A 143 -12.66 6.43 1.32
C LYS A 143 -11.36 5.62 1.34
N ILE A 144 -10.23 6.30 1.14
CA ILE A 144 -8.88 5.72 1.14
C ILE A 144 -8.01 6.27 2.27
N LYS A 145 -8.60 7.05 3.19
CA LYS A 145 -7.92 7.61 4.38
C LYS A 145 -6.61 8.33 4.05
N THR A 146 -6.65 9.18 3.04
CA THR A 146 -5.47 9.84 2.48
C THR A 146 -5.74 11.31 2.23
N TYR A 147 -4.79 12.18 2.58
CA TYR A 147 -4.73 13.56 2.14
C TYR A 147 -4.09 13.63 0.77
N LEU A 148 -4.75 14.29 -0.17
CA LEU A 148 -4.33 14.48 -1.56
C LEU A 148 -3.95 15.94 -1.77
N GLN A 149 -2.72 16.21 -2.17
CA GLN A 149 -2.25 17.54 -2.53
C GLN A 149 -2.49 17.75 -4.01
N ILE A 150 -3.33 18.73 -4.34
CA ILE A 150 -3.66 19.11 -5.71
C ILE A 150 -3.02 20.47 -6.00
N THR A 151 -2.41 20.59 -7.18
CA THR A 151 -1.87 21.85 -7.72
C THR A 151 -2.30 21.96 -9.18
N ASP A 152 -2.84 23.11 -9.57
CA ASP A 152 -3.38 23.36 -10.92
C ASP A 152 -4.33 22.28 -11.47
N GLY A 153 -5.11 21.67 -10.58
CA GLY A 153 -6.11 20.65 -10.89
C GLY A 153 -5.58 19.22 -10.91
N ILE A 154 -4.28 19.00 -10.67
CA ILE A 154 -3.62 17.68 -10.76
C ILE A 154 -3.07 17.26 -9.40
N LEU A 155 -3.09 15.95 -9.12
CA LEU A 155 -2.44 15.34 -7.96
C LEU A 155 -0.92 15.46 -8.05
N THR A 156 -0.32 16.12 -7.07
CA THR A 156 1.14 16.32 -6.99
C THR A 156 1.80 15.62 -5.81
N ASP A 157 1.05 15.31 -4.75
CA ASP A 157 1.56 14.58 -3.59
C ASP A 157 0.40 13.95 -2.79
N PHE A 158 0.69 13.02 -1.88
CA PHE A 158 -0.30 12.43 -0.99
C PHE A 158 0.29 11.94 0.33
N GLN A 159 -0.54 11.93 1.38
CA GLN A 159 -0.16 11.48 2.71
C GLN A 159 -1.29 10.67 3.36
N PHE A 160 -1.00 9.44 3.78
CA PHE A 160 -1.94 8.63 4.54
C PHE A 160 -2.22 9.23 5.92
N ASP A 161 -3.46 9.10 6.41
CA ASP A 161 -3.88 9.71 7.67
C ASP A 161 -3.42 8.99 8.94
N ASP A 162 -2.88 7.78 8.79
CA ASP A 162 -2.48 6.94 9.92
C ASP A 162 -1.03 7.19 10.36
N GLY A 163 -0.28 8.02 9.63
CA GLY A 163 1.11 8.34 9.91
C GLY A 163 2.06 7.14 9.76
N PHE A 164 1.54 5.97 9.39
CA PHE A 164 2.34 4.77 9.23
C PHE A 164 3.10 4.81 7.91
N SER A 165 4.20 4.08 7.84
CA SER A 165 4.89 3.81 6.58
C SER A 165 4.22 2.63 5.87
N THR A 166 4.62 2.39 4.61
CA THR A 166 4.15 1.24 3.84
C THR A 166 4.45 -0.08 4.56
N GLY A 167 5.66 -0.22 5.13
CA GLY A 167 6.07 -1.39 5.89
C GLY A 167 5.19 -1.63 7.11
N ALA A 168 4.87 -0.58 7.87
CA ALA A 168 3.94 -0.67 9.01
C ALA A 168 2.53 -1.09 8.60
N ARG A 169 1.98 -0.53 7.52
CA ARG A 169 0.65 -0.94 7.02
C ARG A 169 0.65 -2.37 6.51
N GLN A 170 1.67 -2.79 5.77
CA GLN A 170 1.80 -4.16 5.28
C GLN A 170 1.94 -5.16 6.44
N LEU A 171 2.78 -4.85 7.43
CA LEU A 171 2.94 -5.69 8.61
C LEU A 171 1.63 -5.83 9.39
N ARG A 172 0.88 -4.74 9.59
CA ARG A 172 -0.44 -4.77 10.21
C ARG A 172 -1.39 -5.73 9.48
N SER A 173 -1.44 -5.65 8.15
CA SER A 173 -2.31 -6.50 7.33
C SER A 173 -1.85 -7.97 7.27
N ALA A 174 -0.55 -8.23 7.17
CA ALA A 174 0.00 -9.57 6.99
C ALA A 174 0.18 -10.33 8.31
N ASN A 175 0.53 -9.63 9.39
CA ASN A 175 0.81 -10.22 10.69
C ASN A 175 0.51 -9.23 11.83
N GLN A 176 -0.79 -9.04 12.08
CA GLN A 176 -1.32 -8.16 13.12
C GLN A 176 -0.67 -8.42 14.50
N THR A 177 -0.39 -9.67 14.85
CA THR A 177 0.24 -10.02 16.14
C THR A 177 1.63 -9.39 16.31
N VAL A 178 2.46 -9.39 15.26
CA VAL A 178 3.78 -8.75 15.32
C VAL A 178 3.64 -7.24 15.38
N PHE A 179 2.74 -6.67 14.57
CA PHE A 179 2.45 -5.24 14.59
C PHE A 179 1.98 -4.75 15.97
N ASP A 180 1.08 -5.50 16.61
CA ASP A 180 0.55 -5.18 17.93
C ASP A 180 1.64 -5.24 19.01
N GLY A 181 2.53 -6.24 18.94
CA GLY A 181 3.66 -6.35 19.86
C GLY A 181 4.64 -5.17 19.76
N ILE A 182 4.98 -4.75 18.53
CA ILE A 182 5.79 -3.54 18.28
C ILE A 182 5.07 -2.30 18.82
N SER A 183 3.78 -2.17 18.52
CA SER A 183 2.96 -1.04 18.95
C SER A 183 2.83 -0.95 20.47
N GLU A 184 2.70 -2.08 21.16
CA GLU A 184 2.64 -2.15 22.62
C GLU A 184 3.95 -1.67 23.24
N ILE A 185 5.10 -2.08 22.71
CA ILE A 185 6.41 -1.61 23.18
C ILE A 185 6.56 -0.10 22.98
N ALA A 186 6.27 0.42 21.78
CA ALA A 186 6.36 1.85 21.51
C ALA A 186 5.49 2.67 22.48
N LYS A 187 4.23 2.26 22.67
CA LYS A 187 3.28 2.89 23.61
C LYS A 187 3.74 2.81 25.06
N ARG A 188 4.31 1.68 25.48
CA ARG A 188 4.77 1.48 26.87
C ARG A 188 5.86 2.47 27.27
N TYR A 189 6.80 2.74 26.37
CA TYR A 189 7.96 3.59 26.68
C TYR A 189 7.76 5.06 26.30
N ARG A 190 6.73 5.37 25.50
CA ARG A 190 6.42 6.73 25.05
C ARG A 190 4.92 7.06 25.15
N PRO A 191 4.24 6.86 26.29
CA PRO A 191 2.76 6.88 26.36
C PRO A 191 2.11 8.17 25.84
N ASP A 192 2.78 9.31 25.99
CA ASP A 192 2.25 10.64 25.65
C ASP A 192 2.81 11.22 24.34
N ASP A 193 3.67 10.48 23.63
CA ASP A 193 4.36 10.96 22.41
C ASP A 193 3.97 10.12 21.20
N ILE A 194 2.77 10.36 20.68
CA ILE A 194 2.20 9.64 19.53
C ILE A 194 3.11 9.71 18.31
N PHE A 195 3.73 10.87 18.07
CA PHE A 195 4.63 11.05 16.92
C PHE A 195 5.82 10.09 17.01
N MET A 196 6.49 10.05 18.15
CA MET A 196 7.63 9.15 18.33
C MET A 196 7.23 7.69 18.44
N GLN A 197 6.04 7.36 18.95
CA GLN A 197 5.49 6.01 18.88
C GLN A 197 5.36 5.55 17.42
N THR A 198 4.69 6.36 16.58
CA THR A 198 4.49 6.05 15.16
C THR A 198 5.81 5.93 14.42
N ARG A 199 6.78 6.81 14.70
CA ARG A 199 8.13 6.72 14.13
C ARG A 199 8.82 5.40 14.47
N GLU A 200 8.78 4.98 15.73
CA GLU A 200 9.36 3.70 16.17
C GLU A 200 8.65 2.50 15.49
N ILE A 201 7.31 2.53 15.43
CA ILE A 201 6.53 1.49 14.74
C ILE A 201 6.93 1.39 13.27
N ASN A 202 7.09 2.51 12.58
CA ASN A 202 7.50 2.54 11.18
C ASN A 202 8.90 1.93 11.00
N GLN A 203 9.88 2.36 11.78
CA GLN A 203 11.26 1.84 11.70
C GLN A 203 11.33 0.33 11.97
N GLN A 204 10.63 -0.16 13.00
CA GLN A 204 10.58 -1.58 13.31
C GLN A 204 9.85 -2.40 12.24
N SER A 205 8.77 -1.85 11.66
CA SER A 205 8.02 -2.55 10.62
C SER A 205 8.76 -2.61 9.29
N GLU A 206 9.50 -1.55 8.95
CA GLU A 206 10.40 -1.54 7.80
C GLU A 206 11.53 -2.54 7.99
N ALA A 207 12.16 -2.55 9.16
CA ALA A 207 13.18 -3.54 9.47
C ALA A 207 12.63 -4.97 9.37
N TRP A 208 11.42 -5.24 9.89
CA TRP A 208 10.78 -6.56 9.76
C TRP A 208 10.67 -7.03 8.31
N ALA A 209 10.34 -6.13 7.38
CA ALA A 209 10.24 -6.46 5.95
C ALA A 209 11.60 -6.78 5.31
N MET A 210 12.70 -6.29 5.90
CA MET A 210 14.07 -6.51 5.41
C MET A 210 14.78 -7.71 6.05
N VAL A 211 14.36 -8.13 7.25
CA VAL A 211 14.99 -9.26 7.96
C VAL A 211 14.78 -10.58 7.20
N PRO A 212 15.85 -11.28 6.79
CA PRO A 212 15.73 -12.60 6.16
C PRO A 212 15.01 -13.61 7.06
N GLY A 213 13.95 -14.23 6.54
CA GLY A 213 13.12 -15.17 7.30
C GLY A 213 12.26 -14.55 8.41
N ALA A 214 12.30 -13.22 8.57
CA ALA A 214 11.50 -12.44 9.54
C ALA A 214 11.46 -13.09 10.93
N ARG A 215 10.30 -13.55 11.40
CA ARG A 215 10.15 -14.20 12.72
C ARG A 215 10.90 -15.53 12.85
N GLY A 216 11.18 -16.20 11.74
CA GLY A 216 11.98 -17.42 11.67
C GLY A 216 13.49 -17.17 11.62
N ASN A 217 13.93 -15.91 11.67
CA ASN A 217 15.34 -15.57 11.68
C ASN A 217 16.05 -16.18 12.91
N GLU A 218 17.23 -16.74 12.69
CA GLU A 218 17.98 -17.46 13.72
C GLU A 218 18.41 -16.56 14.88
N TYR A 219 18.54 -15.25 14.67
CA TYR A 219 18.97 -14.30 15.69
C TYR A 219 17.82 -13.65 16.48
N CYS A 220 16.56 -13.94 16.15
CA CYS A 220 15.38 -13.37 16.83
C CYS A 220 15.43 -13.51 18.36
N PHE A 221 15.99 -14.61 18.89
CA PHE A 221 16.07 -14.85 20.33
C PHE A 221 17.02 -13.89 21.06
N LEU A 222 17.99 -13.28 20.36
CA LEU A 222 18.95 -12.34 20.92
C LEU A 222 18.37 -10.92 21.07
N HIS A 223 17.35 -10.60 20.27
CA HIS A 223 16.74 -9.27 20.14
C HIS A 223 15.32 -9.19 20.72
N ARG A 224 14.95 -10.17 21.54
CA ARG A 224 13.61 -10.28 22.11
C ARG A 224 13.43 -9.38 23.33
N TYR A 225 12.35 -8.61 23.34
CA TYR A 225 11.88 -7.82 24.46
C TYR A 225 11.12 -8.66 25.51
N ALA A 226 10.79 -8.04 26.64
CA ALA A 226 10.07 -8.69 27.74
C ALA A 226 8.65 -9.18 27.38
N ASN A 227 8.01 -8.62 26.34
CA ASN A 227 6.69 -9.05 25.86
C ASN A 227 6.78 -10.03 24.66
N ASP A 228 7.91 -10.71 24.49
CA ASP A 228 8.22 -11.58 23.34
C ASP A 228 8.29 -10.88 21.96
N SER A 229 8.07 -9.56 21.88
CA SER A 229 8.31 -8.80 20.65
C SER A 229 9.80 -8.73 20.33
N ILE A 230 10.14 -8.53 19.06
CA ILE A 230 11.54 -8.50 18.60
C ILE A 230 11.90 -7.08 18.19
N ASN A 231 13.10 -6.65 18.56
CA ASN A 231 13.73 -5.44 18.05
C ASN A 231 14.34 -5.74 16.66
N PHE A 232 13.50 -5.75 15.62
CA PHE A 232 13.93 -6.08 14.26
C PHE A 232 14.98 -5.11 13.73
N TYR A 233 14.92 -3.84 14.13
CA TYR A 233 15.91 -2.87 13.70
C TYR A 233 17.30 -3.17 14.28
N MET A 234 17.40 -3.44 15.60
CA MET A 234 18.70 -3.82 16.17
C MET A 234 19.17 -5.20 15.72
N LEU A 235 18.26 -6.09 15.33
CA LEU A 235 18.61 -7.35 14.66
C LEU A 235 19.31 -7.06 13.32
N MET A 236 18.76 -6.16 12.50
CA MET A 236 19.39 -5.73 11.25
C MET A 236 20.77 -5.11 11.49
N VAL A 237 20.91 -4.25 12.50
CA VAL A 237 22.20 -3.63 12.86
C VAL A 237 23.23 -4.69 13.25
N CYS A 238 22.86 -5.64 14.11
CA CYS A 238 23.83 -6.59 14.67
C CYS A 238 24.17 -7.76 13.73
N HIS A 239 23.35 -8.04 12.71
CA HIS A 239 23.48 -9.27 11.92
C HIS A 239 23.41 -9.09 10.41
N TYR A 240 23.06 -7.88 9.92
CA TYR A 240 22.84 -7.61 8.50
C TYR A 240 23.39 -6.24 8.06
N ASP A 241 24.43 -5.75 8.75
CA ASP A 241 25.19 -4.54 8.38
C ASP A 241 24.34 -3.28 8.16
N GLN A 242 23.22 -3.17 8.88
CA GLN A 242 22.41 -1.95 8.86
C GLN A 242 23.12 -0.85 9.66
N ASP A 243 23.44 0.25 8.97
CA ASP A 243 23.98 1.44 9.63
C ASP A 243 22.98 2.05 10.61
N ILE A 244 23.50 2.60 11.70
CA ILE A 244 22.73 3.33 12.70
C ILE A 244 23.57 4.45 13.35
N THR A 245 22.95 5.61 13.54
CA THR A 245 23.54 6.71 14.31
C THR A 245 23.21 6.61 15.81
N GLU A 246 23.98 7.29 16.67
CA GLU A 246 23.69 7.35 18.11
C GLU A 246 22.28 7.91 18.39
N GLU A 247 21.86 8.90 17.62
CA GLU A 247 20.53 9.49 17.74
C GLU A 247 19.43 8.47 17.43
N GLU A 248 19.56 7.76 16.31
CA GLU A 248 18.60 6.71 15.92
C GLU A 248 18.57 5.59 16.94
N PHE A 249 19.75 5.12 17.39
CA PHE A 249 19.86 4.11 18.44
C PHE A 249 19.11 4.52 19.70
N ARG A 250 19.32 5.76 20.18
CA ARG A 250 18.65 6.28 21.38
C ARG A 250 17.17 6.48 21.15
N SER A 251 16.76 6.85 19.94
CA SER A 251 15.37 7.05 19.55
C SER A 251 14.60 5.72 19.56
N ILE A 252 15.11 4.70 18.89
CA ILE A 252 14.45 3.41 18.69
C ILE A 252 14.55 2.49 19.91
N ASN A 253 15.51 2.73 20.81
CA ASN A 253 15.65 1.99 22.07
C ASN A 253 15.26 2.84 23.28
N PHE A 254 14.42 3.86 23.09
CA PHE A 254 14.10 4.81 24.15
C PHE A 254 13.57 4.13 25.42
N GLY A 255 14.18 4.46 26.56
CA GLY A 255 13.88 3.85 27.86
C GLY A 255 14.32 2.38 28.01
N ARG A 256 15.02 1.81 27.01
CA ARG A 256 15.46 0.41 26.96
C ARG A 256 16.98 0.23 26.85
N TYR A 257 17.73 1.33 26.83
CA TYR A 257 19.19 1.31 26.90
C TYR A 257 19.71 1.90 28.21
N GLU A 258 20.91 1.51 28.59
CA GLU A 258 21.66 2.08 29.70
C GLU A 258 22.95 2.70 29.18
N TRP A 259 23.21 3.96 29.53
CA TRP A 259 24.48 4.62 29.22
C TRP A 259 25.55 4.21 30.24
N ASP A 260 26.64 3.61 29.78
CA ASP A 260 27.82 3.33 30.61
C ASP A 260 28.61 4.63 30.86
N LYS A 261 28.28 5.30 31.96
CA LYS A 261 28.97 6.52 32.41
C LYS A 261 30.39 6.27 32.90
N SER A 262 30.78 5.02 33.12
CA SER A 262 32.13 4.65 33.57
C SER A 262 33.12 4.49 32.41
N TRP A 263 32.61 4.44 31.17
CA TRP A 263 33.42 4.36 29.96
C TRP A 263 34.41 5.53 29.84
N LYS A 264 35.70 5.21 29.68
CA LYS A 264 36.79 6.18 29.53
C LYS A 264 37.42 6.17 28.12
N GLY A 265 36.90 5.38 27.20
CA GLY A 265 37.37 5.34 25.82
C GLY A 265 36.81 6.49 24.98
N ILE A 266 37.11 6.46 23.68
CA ILE A 266 36.58 7.45 22.73
C ILE A 266 35.09 7.20 22.50
N GLY A 267 34.30 8.28 22.51
CA GLY A 267 32.88 8.24 22.21
C GLY A 267 31.98 7.84 23.40
N ARG A 268 30.84 7.20 23.12
CA ARG A 268 29.86 6.78 24.13
C ARG A 268 29.54 5.30 24.00
N LYS A 269 29.20 4.66 25.13
CA LYS A 269 28.92 3.24 25.21
C LYS A 269 27.56 2.99 25.86
N TYR A 270 26.74 2.16 25.22
CA TYR A 270 25.38 1.86 25.66
C TYR A 270 25.13 0.37 25.73
N ASN A 271 24.50 -0.09 26.80
CA ASN A 271 23.99 -1.45 26.90
C ASN A 271 22.52 -1.46 26.47
N CYS A 272 22.13 -2.40 25.62
CA CYS A 272 20.74 -2.59 25.21
C CYS A 272 20.48 -4.08 24.96
N GLY A 273 19.61 -4.67 25.79
CA GLY A 273 19.35 -6.12 25.76
C GLY A 273 20.61 -6.93 26.05
N ARG A 274 21.00 -7.80 25.11
CA ARG A 274 22.19 -8.66 25.21
C ARG A 274 23.44 -8.07 24.57
N PHE A 275 23.40 -6.80 24.18
CA PHE A 275 24.48 -6.19 23.42
C PHE A 275 24.94 -4.90 24.07
N THR A 276 26.20 -4.58 23.81
CA THR A 276 26.81 -3.31 24.09
C THR A 276 27.23 -2.64 22.81
N PHE A 277 26.86 -1.37 22.64
CA PHE A 277 27.12 -0.57 21.44
C PHE A 277 28.06 0.57 21.78
N GLN A 278 29.09 0.78 20.96
CA GLN A 278 30.02 1.90 21.07
C GLN A 278 29.84 2.84 19.88
N PHE A 279 29.53 4.10 20.15
CA PHE A 279 29.42 5.14 19.14
C PHE A 279 30.62 6.09 19.23
N LEU A 280 31.12 6.54 18.08
CA LEU A 280 32.15 7.58 17.96
C LEU A 280 31.57 8.97 18.31
N PRO A 281 32.42 9.99 18.57
CA PRO A 281 31.96 11.34 18.90
C PRO A 281 31.13 12.03 17.82
N ASP A 282 31.27 11.60 16.56
CA ASP A 282 30.45 12.06 15.43
C ASP A 282 29.08 11.37 15.34
N GLY A 283 28.82 10.40 16.22
CA GLY A 283 27.57 9.67 16.31
C GLY A 283 27.51 8.40 15.46
N THR A 284 28.57 8.03 14.76
CA THR A 284 28.61 6.76 13.99
C THR A 284 28.84 5.56 14.90
N LEU A 285 28.24 4.41 14.57
CA LEU A 285 28.49 3.16 15.30
C LEU A 285 29.92 2.69 15.00
N ASN A 286 30.75 2.56 16.04
CA ASN A 286 32.11 2.05 15.93
C ASN A 286 32.13 0.51 15.95
N ASP A 287 31.45 -0.07 16.95
CA ASP A 287 31.44 -1.51 17.20
C ASP A 287 30.27 -1.89 18.13
N PHE A 288 29.90 -3.16 18.15
CA PHE A 288 29.03 -3.74 19.16
C PHE A 288 29.51 -5.13 19.59
N ALA A 289 29.26 -5.49 20.85
CA ALA A 289 29.65 -6.78 21.41
C ALA A 289 28.49 -7.40 22.20
N MET A 290 28.40 -8.73 22.18
CA MET A 290 27.45 -9.46 23.02
C MET A 290 27.93 -9.45 24.49
N LEU A 291 27.01 -9.26 25.43
CA LEU A 291 27.21 -9.30 26.88
C LEU A 291 27.35 -10.72 27.42
#